data_AF-A0A8J8AL82-F1
#
_entry.id   AF-A0A8J8AL82-F1
#
_cell.length_a   1.000
_cell.length_b   1.000
_cell.length_c   1.000
_cell.angle_alpha   90.00
_cell.angle_beta   90.00
_cell.angle_gamma   90.00
#
_symmetry.space_group_name_H-M   'P 1'
#
loop_
_entity.id
_entity.type
_entity.pdbx_description
1 polymer ?
#
loop_
_entity_poly.entity_id
_entity_poly.type
_entity_poly.pdbx_seq_one_letter_code
_entity_poly.pdbx_strand_id
1 'polypeptide(L)'
;MRLLRFGPSILFLRTSDIKKTEEQISRIFGVSKTSANEALRESGEFETILFITGIEEKKTIPHEDAFLIKKRAPLVLKEILNRGIPIERVDVECAILLMRIPKNLENALKVISEKYNGRIVSFEEGLIEGEEEDTLLVLTDKKLSSPIELGDIKGFILVSAKFLEFYRDLIIDIPILLNKIVPDWIEITIKLYDTAKRYDEHIERLLLVIENLDLGFIVSEGWDWDYPRPFMRVPIYKLKLLTWEDPMRIKFLLKGLEYREYNRLVDIDVFVENKKISWTKVAKGFDSKFELAKAARDELEKLLSGEAKKRLHEIEAKLLQEEAPQQKQ
;
A
#
# COMPACT_ATOMS: atom_id res chain seq x y z
N MET A 1 -6.39 -2.78 -4.13
CA MET A 1 -6.25 -2.65 -2.67
C MET A 1 -5.31 -3.72 -2.17
N ARG A 2 -4.26 -3.32 -1.46
CA ARG A 2 -3.26 -4.21 -0.89
C ARG A 2 -3.67 -4.65 0.51
N LEU A 3 -3.73 -5.97 0.74
CA LEU A 3 -4.07 -6.57 2.05
C LEU A 3 -2.89 -7.20 2.76
N LEU A 4 -1.87 -7.61 2.02
CA LEU A 4 -0.63 -8.15 2.57
C LEU A 4 0.57 -7.41 2.00
N ARG A 5 1.58 -7.24 2.85
CA ARG A 5 2.88 -6.67 2.50
C ARG A 5 3.94 -7.32 3.36
N PHE A 6 5.07 -7.71 2.77
CA PHE A 6 6.20 -8.13 3.59
C PHE A 6 6.82 -6.93 4.31
N GLY A 7 7.23 -7.16 5.55
CA GLY A 7 8.02 -6.21 6.31
C GLY A 7 9.47 -6.13 5.81
N PRO A 8 10.31 -5.35 6.51
CA PRO A 8 11.74 -5.44 6.33
C PRO A 8 12.26 -6.80 6.82
N SER A 9 13.39 -7.21 6.28
CA SER A 9 14.23 -8.24 6.90
C SER A 9 15.07 -7.60 7.99
N ILE A 10 15.05 -8.15 9.19
CA ILE A 10 15.90 -7.70 10.29
C ILE A 10 17.08 -8.67 10.41
N LEU A 11 18.30 -8.12 10.35
CA LEU A 11 19.55 -8.88 10.43
C LEU A 11 20.39 -8.37 11.60
N PHE A 12 21.02 -9.30 12.31
CA PHE A 12 21.99 -9.00 13.36
C PHE A 12 23.36 -9.51 12.94
N LEU A 13 24.30 -8.59 12.74
CA LEU A 13 25.70 -8.91 12.51
C LEU A 13 26.42 -8.95 13.85
N ARG A 14 26.91 -10.13 14.22
CA ARG A 14 27.68 -10.36 15.44
C ARG A 14 29.16 -10.21 15.12
N THR A 15 29.81 -9.27 15.80
CA THR A 15 31.23 -8.98 15.57
C THR A 15 31.99 -8.64 16.84
N SER A 16 33.29 -8.98 16.87
CA SER A 16 34.20 -8.53 17.92
C SER A 16 34.58 -7.05 17.79
N ASP A 17 34.45 -6.46 16.59
CA ASP A 17 34.84 -5.07 16.30
C ASP A 17 33.66 -4.28 15.71
N ILE A 18 32.75 -3.88 16.60
CA ILE A 18 31.50 -3.18 16.27
C ILE A 18 31.80 -1.88 15.50
N LYS A 19 32.70 -1.03 16.01
CA LYS A 19 32.99 0.29 15.41
C LYS A 19 33.53 0.17 14.00
N LYS A 20 34.51 -0.72 13.78
CA LYS A 20 35.07 -0.94 12.45
C LYS A 20 34.01 -1.47 11.47
N THR A 21 33.15 -2.37 11.94
CA THR A 21 32.06 -2.92 11.13
C THR A 21 31.05 -1.83 10.78
N GLU A 22 30.66 -0.98 11.73
CA GLU A 22 29.79 0.18 11.50
C GLU A 22 30.35 1.14 10.44
N GLU A 23 31.64 1.48 10.51
CA GLU A 23 32.32 2.32 9.53
C GLU A 23 32.32 1.70 8.13
N GLN A 24 32.59 0.39 8.04
CA GLN A 24 32.60 -0.34 6.76
C GLN A 24 31.20 -0.44 6.16
N ILE A 25 30.18 -0.74 6.95
CA ILE A 25 28.77 -0.77 6.51
C ILE A 25 28.36 0.59 5.98
N SER A 26 28.64 1.65 6.73
CA SER A 26 28.34 3.04 6.32
C SER A 26 28.98 3.36 4.97
N ARG A 27 30.26 2.99 4.79
CA ARG A 27 31.01 3.23 3.55
C ARG A 27 30.51 2.41 2.35
N ILE A 28 30.18 1.14 2.55
CA ILE A 28 29.81 0.22 1.46
C ILE A 28 28.40 0.53 0.94
N PHE A 29 27.47 0.82 1.85
CA PHE A 29 26.08 1.05 1.49
C PHE A 29 25.74 2.54 1.33
N GLY A 30 26.63 3.45 1.74
CA GLY A 30 26.39 4.89 1.67
C GLY A 30 25.27 5.34 2.59
N VAL A 31 25.16 4.70 3.77
CA VAL A 31 24.10 4.93 4.76
C VAL A 31 24.71 5.44 6.06
N SER A 32 23.91 6.15 6.85
CA SER A 32 24.26 6.57 8.20
C SER A 32 23.51 5.73 9.22
N LYS A 33 24.07 5.66 10.44
CA LYS A 33 23.37 5.12 11.59
C LYS A 33 22.12 5.97 11.90
N THR A 34 21.04 5.32 12.28
CA THR A 34 19.77 5.93 12.69
C THR A 34 19.23 5.17 13.89
N SER A 35 18.18 5.68 14.54
CA SER A 35 17.48 4.93 15.58
C SER A 35 16.72 3.74 15.00
N ALA A 36 16.57 2.66 15.77
CA ALA A 36 15.79 1.50 15.37
C ALA A 36 14.33 1.85 15.01
N ASN A 37 13.72 2.77 15.77
CA ASN A 37 12.37 3.25 15.52
C ASN A 37 12.25 3.99 14.18
N GLU A 38 13.24 4.81 13.84
CA GLU A 38 13.28 5.50 12.56
C GLU A 38 13.55 4.53 11.40
N ALA A 39 14.46 3.58 11.56
CA ALA A 39 14.69 2.52 10.57
C ALA A 39 13.42 1.71 10.29
N LEU A 40 12.68 1.31 11.34
CA LEU A 40 11.39 0.61 11.20
C LEU A 40 10.36 1.48 10.47
N ARG A 41 10.21 2.74 10.88
CA ARG A 41 9.26 3.69 10.28
C ARG A 41 9.51 3.92 8.80
N GLU A 42 10.77 4.09 8.42
CA GLU A 42 11.15 4.40 7.03
C GLU A 42 11.27 3.16 6.14
N SER A 43 11.27 1.97 6.74
CA SER A 43 11.50 0.74 6.00
C SER A 43 10.38 0.40 5.01
N GLY A 44 10.83 0.01 3.82
CA GLY A 44 10.03 -0.53 2.74
C GLY A 44 9.81 -2.04 2.87
N GLU A 45 9.05 -2.57 1.92
CA GLU A 45 8.93 -4.01 1.75
C GLU A 45 10.26 -4.62 1.27
N PHE A 46 10.67 -5.73 1.90
CA PHE A 46 11.93 -6.42 1.62
C PHE A 46 13.19 -5.55 1.79
N GLU A 47 13.11 -4.38 2.39
CA GLU A 47 14.31 -3.64 2.77
C GLU A 47 14.98 -4.31 3.98
N THR A 48 16.22 -3.94 4.28
CA THR A 48 16.98 -4.59 5.35
C THR A 48 17.24 -3.60 6.47
N ILE A 49 16.84 -3.95 7.68
CA ILE A 49 17.27 -3.28 8.91
C ILE A 49 18.40 -4.11 9.50
N LEU A 50 19.52 -3.46 9.74
CA LEU A 50 20.75 -4.11 10.16
C LEU A 50 21.19 -3.59 11.52
N PHE A 51 21.36 -4.52 12.46
CA PHE A 51 21.94 -4.28 13.78
C PHE A 51 23.35 -4.85 13.82
N ILE A 52 24.28 -4.10 14.42
CA ILE A 52 25.66 -4.54 14.63
C ILE A 52 25.88 -4.65 16.13
N THR A 53 26.26 -5.84 16.57
CA THR A 53 26.23 -6.20 18.00
C THR A 53 27.40 -7.11 18.35
N GLY A 54 27.66 -7.27 19.65
CA GLY A 54 28.75 -8.11 20.14
C GLY A 54 28.46 -9.60 19.99
N ILE A 55 29.53 -10.42 19.94
CA ILE A 55 29.42 -11.90 19.79
C ILE A 55 28.73 -12.56 20.99
N GLU A 56 28.85 -11.96 22.18
CA GLU A 56 28.31 -12.51 23.43
C GLU A 56 26.78 -12.36 23.55
N GLU A 57 26.16 -11.57 22.68
CA GLU A 57 24.71 -11.41 22.67
C GLU A 57 24.04 -12.67 22.11
N LYS A 58 23.27 -13.34 22.98
CA LYS A 58 22.58 -14.60 22.66
C LYS A 58 21.20 -14.40 22.04
N LYS A 59 20.55 -13.26 22.30
CA LYS A 59 19.24 -12.93 21.76
C LYS A 59 19.34 -11.75 20.79
N THR A 60 18.49 -11.76 19.79
CA THR A 60 18.35 -10.72 18.78
C THR A 60 17.45 -9.61 19.31
N ILE A 61 17.93 -8.88 20.32
CA ILE A 61 17.22 -7.71 20.85
C ILE A 61 17.63 -6.50 20.00
N PRO A 62 16.68 -5.78 19.37
CA PRO A 62 16.98 -4.54 18.68
C PRO A 62 17.72 -3.56 19.61
N HIS A 63 18.90 -3.12 19.20
CA HIS A 63 19.61 -2.02 19.87
C HIS A 63 18.94 -0.68 19.57
N GLU A 64 19.31 0.38 20.29
CA GLU A 64 18.78 1.73 20.02
C GLU A 64 19.11 2.21 18.60
N ASP A 65 20.25 1.78 18.08
CA ASP A 65 20.76 2.17 16.77
C ASP A 65 20.69 1.04 15.73
N ALA A 66 20.38 1.40 14.50
CA ALA A 66 20.31 0.51 13.35
C ALA A 66 20.81 1.19 12.06
N PHE A 67 21.01 0.38 11.02
CA PHE A 67 21.16 0.87 9.65
C PHE A 67 19.97 0.43 8.81
N LEU A 68 19.33 1.38 8.13
CA LEU A 68 18.33 1.09 7.10
C LEU A 68 19.03 1.01 5.75
N ILE A 69 19.00 -0.16 5.13
CA ILE A 69 19.55 -0.39 3.80
C ILE A 69 18.39 -0.71 2.84
N LYS A 70 18.19 0.16 1.84
CA LYS A 70 17.13 0.04 0.81
C LYS A 70 17.41 -1.05 -0.23
N LYS A 71 17.75 -2.25 0.25
CA LYS A 71 18.06 -3.46 -0.52
C LYS A 71 17.57 -4.68 0.27
N ARG A 72 17.26 -5.76 -0.45
CA ARG A 72 16.90 -7.05 0.16
C ARG A 72 18.07 -7.72 0.89
N ALA A 73 17.77 -8.43 1.97
CA ALA A 73 18.75 -9.11 2.82
C ALA A 73 19.77 -9.96 2.04
N PRO A 74 19.38 -10.80 1.05
CA PRO A 74 20.36 -11.56 0.28
C PRO A 74 21.39 -10.70 -0.46
N LEU A 75 20.99 -9.51 -0.92
CA LEU A 75 21.91 -8.59 -1.59
C LEU A 75 22.83 -7.91 -0.58
N VAL A 76 22.31 -7.54 0.60
CA VAL A 76 23.10 -6.98 1.70
C VAL A 76 24.16 -8.00 2.16
N LEU A 77 23.75 -9.23 2.44
CA LEU A 77 24.65 -10.32 2.85
C LEU A 77 25.70 -10.65 1.77
N LYS A 78 25.31 -10.67 0.50
CA LYS A 78 26.25 -10.85 -0.62
C LYS A 78 27.34 -9.77 -0.61
N GLU A 79 26.97 -8.50 -0.48
CA GLU A 79 27.95 -7.39 -0.47
C GLU A 79 28.87 -7.49 0.75
N ILE A 80 28.32 -7.82 1.92
CA ILE A 80 29.08 -8.04 3.15
C ILE A 80 30.13 -9.16 2.95
N LEU A 81 29.70 -10.32 2.44
CA LEU A 81 30.58 -11.49 2.22
C LEU A 81 31.68 -11.19 1.20
N ASN A 82 31.32 -10.60 0.06
CA ASN A 82 32.27 -10.31 -1.02
C ASN A 82 33.29 -9.23 -0.66
N ARG A 83 32.98 -8.35 0.30
CA ARG A 83 33.87 -7.30 0.78
C ARG A 83 34.75 -7.75 1.95
N GLY A 84 34.55 -8.97 2.46
CA GLY A 84 35.33 -9.53 3.55
C GLY A 84 35.18 -8.73 4.85
N ILE A 85 33.97 -8.22 5.14
CA ILE A 85 33.70 -7.55 6.41
C ILE A 85 33.85 -8.61 7.53
N PRO A 86 34.63 -8.33 8.60
CA PRO A 86 34.88 -9.28 9.67
C PRO A 86 33.61 -9.46 10.52
N ILE A 87 32.85 -10.49 10.19
CA ILE A 87 31.62 -10.88 10.90
C ILE A 87 31.72 -12.34 11.25
N GLU A 88 31.46 -12.64 12.51
CA GLU A 88 31.62 -13.94 13.11
C GLU A 88 30.31 -14.75 13.02
N ARG A 89 29.16 -14.07 13.09
CA ARG A 89 27.83 -14.69 12.96
C ARG A 89 26.82 -13.69 12.40
N VAL A 90 25.86 -14.21 11.66
CA VAL A 90 24.67 -13.47 11.22
C VAL A 90 23.46 -14.20 11.79
N ASP A 91 22.63 -13.48 12.53
CA ASP A 91 21.33 -13.99 12.99
C ASP A 91 20.23 -13.24 12.21
N VAL A 92 19.16 -13.95 11.86
CA VAL A 92 17.99 -13.39 11.17
C VAL A 92 16.82 -13.37 12.14
N GLU A 93 16.06 -12.29 12.15
CA GLU A 93 14.84 -12.23 12.97
C GLU A 93 13.68 -12.98 12.30
N CYS A 94 12.63 -13.27 13.08
CA CYS A 94 11.39 -13.81 12.52
C CYS A 94 10.85 -12.96 11.35
N ALA A 95 10.17 -13.62 10.42
CA ALA A 95 9.64 -12.93 9.24
C ALA A 95 8.50 -11.98 9.64
N ILE A 96 8.54 -10.73 9.18
CA ILE A 96 7.47 -9.77 9.43
C ILE A 96 6.50 -9.76 8.24
N LEU A 97 5.22 -9.98 8.51
CA LEU A 97 4.16 -9.88 7.51
C LEU A 97 3.10 -8.89 7.97
N LEU A 98 2.84 -7.84 7.19
CA LEU A 98 1.84 -6.84 7.48
C LEU A 98 0.53 -7.21 6.80
N MET A 99 -0.56 -7.18 7.55
CA MET A 99 -1.91 -7.41 7.07
C MET A 99 -2.82 -6.23 7.38
N ARG A 100 -3.51 -5.73 6.36
CA ARG A 100 -4.49 -4.66 6.49
C ARG A 100 -5.86 -5.22 6.85
N ILE A 101 -6.41 -4.76 7.96
CA ILE A 101 -7.77 -5.00 8.41
C ILE A 101 -8.42 -3.64 8.68
N PRO A 102 -9.35 -3.17 7.83
CA PRO A 102 -9.85 -1.80 7.89
C PRO A 102 -10.74 -1.52 9.10
N LYS A 103 -11.38 -2.55 9.68
CA LYS A 103 -12.33 -2.46 10.79
C LYS A 103 -12.31 -3.74 11.60
N ASN A 104 -12.82 -3.69 12.83
CA ASN A 104 -13.03 -4.87 13.68
C ASN A 104 -11.72 -5.65 13.99
N LEU A 105 -10.64 -4.91 14.27
CA LEU A 105 -9.30 -5.45 14.52
C LEU A 105 -9.21 -6.39 15.73
N GLU A 106 -9.97 -6.12 16.80
CA GLU A 106 -10.01 -7.01 17.98
C GLU A 106 -10.52 -8.41 17.61
N ASN A 107 -11.60 -8.46 16.83
CA ASN A 107 -12.12 -9.73 16.31
C ASN A 107 -11.14 -10.36 15.31
N ALA A 108 -10.44 -9.56 14.51
CA ALA A 108 -9.42 -10.04 13.58
C ALA A 108 -8.29 -10.76 14.31
N LEU A 109 -7.78 -10.17 15.39
CA LEU A 109 -6.73 -10.78 16.23
C LEU A 109 -7.16 -12.15 16.72
N LYS A 110 -8.37 -12.25 17.26
CA LYS A 110 -8.93 -13.51 17.76
C LYS A 110 -9.12 -14.56 16.66
N VAL A 111 -9.78 -14.20 15.56
CA VAL A 111 -10.10 -15.14 14.48
C VAL A 111 -8.83 -15.68 13.81
N ILE A 112 -7.83 -14.82 13.61
CA ILE A 112 -6.57 -15.20 12.97
C ILE A 112 -5.72 -16.03 13.94
N SER A 113 -5.61 -15.61 15.21
CA SER A 113 -4.83 -16.36 16.21
C SER A 113 -5.40 -17.76 16.44
N GLU A 114 -6.72 -17.91 16.58
CA GLU A 114 -7.38 -19.21 16.73
C GLU A 114 -7.18 -20.11 15.50
N LYS A 115 -7.23 -19.53 14.29
CA LYS A 115 -7.09 -20.30 13.04
C LYS A 115 -5.69 -20.87 12.86
N TYR A 116 -4.66 -20.08 13.14
CA TYR A 116 -3.26 -20.47 12.89
C TYR A 116 -2.52 -20.92 14.16
N ASN A 117 -3.24 -21.11 15.27
CA ASN A 117 -2.65 -21.38 16.58
C ASN A 117 -1.55 -20.35 16.95
N GLY A 118 -1.78 -19.09 16.57
CA GLY A 118 -0.86 -17.98 16.81
C GLY A 118 -1.05 -17.37 18.20
N ARG A 119 0.01 -16.78 18.74
CA ARG A 119 -0.01 -16.08 20.03
C ARG A 119 -0.14 -14.58 19.80
N ILE A 120 -1.11 -13.95 20.45
CA ILE A 120 -1.20 -12.49 20.48
C ILE A 120 -0.12 -11.99 21.44
N VAL A 121 0.76 -11.10 20.97
CA VAL A 121 1.95 -10.63 21.68
C VAL A 121 2.10 -9.11 21.58
N SER A 122 2.96 -8.50 22.39
CA SER A 122 3.46 -7.14 22.11
C SER A 122 4.45 -7.14 20.95
N PHE A 123 4.82 -5.95 20.47
CA PHE A 123 5.87 -5.82 19.45
C PHE A 123 7.20 -6.38 19.97
N GLU A 124 7.59 -5.97 21.17
CA GLU A 124 8.84 -6.36 21.81
C GLU A 124 8.85 -7.85 22.09
N GLU A 125 7.76 -8.41 22.62
CA GLU A 125 7.62 -9.85 22.85
C GLU A 125 7.74 -10.64 21.53
N GLY A 126 7.06 -10.18 20.47
CA GLY A 126 7.11 -10.82 19.16
C GLY A 126 8.51 -10.85 18.55
N LEU A 127 9.31 -9.80 18.74
CA LEU A 127 10.70 -9.75 18.29
C LEU A 127 11.67 -10.53 19.20
N ILE A 128 11.39 -10.64 20.50
CA ILE A 128 12.29 -11.31 21.47
C ILE A 128 12.07 -12.82 21.52
N GLU A 129 10.84 -13.26 21.26
CA GLU A 129 10.43 -14.67 21.30
C GLU A 129 10.32 -15.30 19.91
N GLY A 130 10.31 -14.49 18.85
CA GLY A 130 10.32 -14.97 17.48
C GLY A 130 11.64 -15.66 17.15
N GLU A 131 11.54 -16.73 16.36
CA GLU A 131 12.69 -17.46 15.83
C GLU A 131 12.73 -17.32 14.31
N GLU A 132 13.84 -17.71 13.66
CA GLU A 132 14.10 -17.51 12.22
C GLU A 132 12.98 -18.05 11.29
N GLU A 133 12.34 -19.14 11.68
CA GLU A 133 11.28 -19.80 10.89
C GLU A 133 9.87 -19.28 11.21
N ASP A 134 9.72 -18.54 12.31
CA ASP A 134 8.44 -18.00 12.77
C ASP A 134 8.04 -16.78 11.94
N THR A 135 6.75 -16.43 12.02
CA THR A 135 6.22 -15.23 11.40
C THR A 135 5.53 -14.33 12.41
N LEU A 136 5.96 -13.08 12.48
CA LEU A 136 5.25 -12.02 13.18
C LEU A 136 4.25 -11.37 12.21
N LEU A 137 2.97 -11.75 12.33
CA LEU A 137 1.89 -11.11 11.60
C LEU A 137 1.48 -9.82 12.32
N VAL A 138 1.67 -8.70 11.63
CA VAL A 138 1.37 -7.34 12.09
C VAL A 138 0.05 -6.88 11.50
N LEU A 139 -0.93 -6.53 12.35
CA LEU A 139 -2.22 -6.01 11.89
C LEU A 139 -2.25 -4.48 11.93
N THR A 140 -2.79 -3.86 10.88
CA THR A 140 -3.02 -2.41 10.80
C THR A 140 -4.31 -2.10 10.05
N ASP A 141 -4.91 -0.94 10.29
CA ASP A 141 -5.98 -0.36 9.46
C ASP A 141 -5.45 0.53 8.33
N LYS A 142 -4.16 0.92 8.41
CA LYS A 142 -3.49 1.78 7.42
C LYS A 142 -3.28 1.08 6.09
N LYS A 143 -3.21 1.89 5.04
CA LYS A 143 -2.91 1.44 3.67
C LYS A 143 -1.47 0.92 3.59
N LEU A 144 -1.30 -0.27 3.01
CA LEU A 144 0.01 -0.92 2.93
C LEU A 144 0.91 -0.32 1.84
N SER A 145 0.34 0.50 0.94
CA SER A 145 1.10 1.32 -0.02
C SER A 145 1.85 2.49 0.61
N SER A 146 1.57 2.81 1.89
CA SER A 146 2.23 3.88 2.63
C SER A 146 3.21 3.34 3.69
N PRO A 147 4.18 4.14 4.16
CA PRO A 147 4.96 3.81 5.35
C PRO A 147 4.05 3.56 6.56
N ILE A 148 4.36 2.54 7.37
CA ILE A 148 3.56 2.14 8.53
C ILE A 148 4.43 2.34 9.77
N GLU A 149 3.99 3.22 10.65
CA GLU A 149 4.69 3.49 11.90
C GLU A 149 4.19 2.56 13.01
N LEU A 150 4.94 2.41 14.10
CA LEU A 150 4.52 1.58 15.23
C LEU A 150 3.15 2.00 15.81
N GLY A 151 2.83 3.29 15.82
CA GLY A 151 1.52 3.80 16.26
C GLY A 151 0.34 3.45 15.33
N ASP A 152 0.64 3.12 14.07
CA ASP A 152 -0.35 2.65 13.10
C ASP A 152 -0.64 1.15 13.26
N ILE A 153 0.22 0.43 13.98
CA ILE A 153 0.03 -1.00 14.26
C ILE A 153 -1.02 -1.17 15.35
N LYS A 154 -1.91 -2.13 15.14
CA LYS A 154 -3.08 -2.38 15.99
C LYS A 154 -3.04 -3.74 16.66
N GLY A 155 -2.07 -4.58 16.32
CA GLY A 155 -1.79 -5.81 17.05
C GLY A 155 -0.79 -6.71 16.34
N PHE A 156 -0.30 -7.70 17.08
CA PHE A 156 0.73 -8.63 16.63
C PHE A 156 0.30 -10.06 16.94
N ILE A 157 0.55 -10.97 16.01
CA ILE A 157 0.34 -12.40 16.18
C ILE A 157 1.64 -13.10 15.81
N LEU A 158 2.29 -13.73 16.78
CA LEU A 158 3.43 -14.60 16.53
C LEU A 158 2.92 -16.00 16.16
N VAL A 159 3.27 -16.45 14.95
CA VAL A 159 2.89 -17.75 14.42
C VAL A 159 4.14 -18.62 14.31
N SER A 160 4.22 -19.63 15.18
CA SER A 160 5.32 -20.59 15.18
C SER A 160 5.05 -21.73 14.19
N ALA A 161 5.14 -21.40 12.90
CA ALA A 161 5.04 -22.31 11.77
C ALA A 161 5.99 -21.83 10.67
N LYS A 162 6.49 -22.76 9.83
CA LYS A 162 7.37 -22.41 8.72
C LYS A 162 6.73 -21.31 7.88
N PHE A 163 7.42 -20.18 7.76
CA PHE A 163 6.94 -18.99 7.06
C PHE A 163 6.25 -19.28 5.71
N LEU A 164 6.84 -20.14 4.86
CA LEU A 164 6.28 -20.43 3.54
C LEU A 164 4.95 -21.17 3.59
N GLU A 165 4.75 -22.05 4.58
CA GLU A 165 3.50 -22.77 4.77
C GLU A 165 2.42 -21.79 5.25
N PHE A 166 2.72 -21.03 6.31
CA PHE A 166 1.82 -20.01 6.85
C PHE A 166 1.42 -18.97 5.80
N TYR A 167 2.38 -18.43 5.04
CA TYR A 167 2.12 -17.44 4.01
C TYR A 167 1.19 -17.94 2.90
N ARG A 168 1.37 -19.20 2.45
CA ARG A 168 0.53 -19.81 1.42
C ARG A 168 -0.90 -20.01 1.92
N ASP A 169 -1.04 -20.53 3.12
CA ASP A 169 -2.35 -20.75 3.74
C ASP A 169 -3.07 -19.41 3.95
N LEU A 170 -2.36 -18.41 4.48
CA LEU A 170 -2.90 -17.08 4.70
C LEU A 170 -3.42 -16.44 3.42
N ILE A 171 -2.67 -16.52 2.32
CA ILE A 171 -3.11 -15.97 1.02
C ILE A 171 -4.42 -16.59 0.56
N ILE A 172 -4.53 -17.92 0.63
CA ILE A 172 -5.72 -18.65 0.21
C ILE A 172 -6.91 -18.27 1.09
N ASP A 173 -6.65 -18.09 2.39
CA ASP A 173 -7.67 -17.86 3.39
C ASP A 173 -8.12 -16.41 3.54
N ILE A 174 -7.38 -15.44 3.01
CA ILE A 174 -7.68 -14.02 3.12
C ILE A 174 -9.13 -13.66 2.79
N PRO A 175 -9.71 -14.08 1.66
CA PRO A 175 -11.10 -13.73 1.34
C PRO A 175 -12.08 -14.25 2.40
N ILE A 176 -11.83 -15.47 2.90
CA ILE A 176 -12.66 -16.12 3.92
C ILE A 176 -12.51 -15.41 5.27
N LEU A 177 -11.28 -15.10 5.67
CA LEU A 177 -10.97 -14.37 6.89
C LEU A 177 -11.61 -12.99 6.87
N LEU A 178 -11.44 -12.24 5.79
CA LEU A 178 -12.04 -10.93 5.65
C LEU A 178 -13.56 -10.96 5.68
N ASN A 179 -14.19 -11.94 5.04
CA ASN A 179 -15.64 -12.08 5.11
C ASN A 179 -16.13 -12.40 6.53
N LYS A 180 -15.34 -13.11 7.35
CA LYS A 180 -15.67 -13.37 8.76
C LYS A 180 -15.46 -12.14 9.65
N ILE A 181 -14.46 -11.31 9.33
CA ILE A 181 -14.04 -10.19 10.19
C ILE A 181 -14.79 -8.89 9.82
N VAL A 182 -14.92 -8.61 8.53
CA VAL A 182 -15.53 -7.40 7.95
C VAL A 182 -16.40 -7.76 6.73
N PRO A 183 -17.59 -8.36 6.94
CA PRO A 183 -18.46 -8.82 5.85
C PRO A 183 -19.10 -7.69 5.03
N ASP A 184 -19.15 -6.46 5.57
CA ASP A 184 -19.90 -5.33 5.00
C ASP A 184 -19.17 -4.67 3.82
N TRP A 185 -19.01 -5.41 2.73
CA TRP A 185 -18.47 -4.92 1.48
C TRP A 185 -19.47 -4.03 0.75
N ILE A 186 -18.96 -2.94 0.18
CA ILE A 186 -19.73 -2.06 -0.69
C ILE A 186 -19.30 -2.31 -2.14
N GLU A 187 -20.24 -2.72 -2.98
CA GLU A 187 -20.05 -2.76 -4.42
C GLU A 187 -20.30 -1.38 -5.03
N ILE A 188 -19.27 -0.83 -5.65
CA ILE A 188 -19.30 0.43 -6.39
C ILE A 188 -19.13 0.12 -7.87
N THR A 189 -19.97 0.71 -8.71
CA THR A 189 -19.77 0.73 -10.17
C THR A 189 -19.32 2.12 -10.59
N ILE A 190 -18.14 2.21 -11.23
CA ILE A 190 -17.60 3.42 -11.83
C ILE A 190 -17.84 3.35 -13.34
N LYS A 191 -18.36 4.42 -13.93
CA LYS A 191 -18.57 4.54 -15.38
C LYS A 191 -17.80 5.74 -15.90
N LEU A 192 -17.05 5.52 -16.98
CA LEU A 192 -16.34 6.56 -17.72
C LEU A 192 -17.11 6.91 -18.99
N TYR A 193 -17.37 8.20 -19.19
CA TYR A 193 -17.89 8.74 -20.45
C TYR A 193 -16.87 9.72 -21.00
N ASP A 194 -16.32 9.39 -22.15
CA ASP A 194 -15.30 10.20 -22.80
C ASP A 194 -15.73 10.54 -24.23
N THR A 195 -15.93 11.83 -24.47
CA THR A 195 -16.30 12.37 -25.77
C THR A 195 -15.13 12.41 -26.76
N ALA A 196 -13.88 12.46 -26.26
CA ALA A 196 -12.66 12.51 -27.07
C ALA A 196 -12.16 11.12 -27.49
N LYS A 197 -12.77 10.03 -26.99
CA LYS A 197 -12.44 8.62 -27.30
C LYS A 197 -11.00 8.21 -26.94
N ARG A 198 -10.41 8.87 -25.96
CA ARG A 198 -9.14 8.58 -25.29
C ARG A 198 -9.33 7.70 -24.05
N TYR A 199 -10.17 6.67 -24.17
CA TYR A 199 -10.55 5.81 -23.04
C TYR A 199 -9.34 5.15 -22.39
N ASP A 200 -8.35 4.71 -23.17
CA ASP A 200 -7.17 4.02 -22.66
C ASP A 200 -6.42 4.87 -21.61
N GLU A 201 -6.21 6.17 -21.90
CA GLU A 201 -5.59 7.08 -20.95
C GLU A 201 -6.48 7.36 -19.73
N HIS A 202 -7.81 7.42 -19.89
CA HIS A 202 -8.73 7.62 -18.77
C HIS A 202 -8.78 6.39 -17.86
N ILE A 203 -8.75 5.20 -18.44
CA ILE A 203 -8.68 3.93 -17.73
C ILE A 203 -7.36 3.86 -16.97
N GLU A 204 -6.22 4.13 -17.62
CA GLU A 204 -4.90 4.07 -16.98
C GLU A 204 -4.83 4.98 -15.75
N ARG A 205 -5.32 6.24 -15.83
CA ARG A 205 -5.33 7.16 -14.69
C ARG A 205 -6.29 6.74 -13.58
N LEU A 206 -7.46 6.20 -13.95
CA LEU A 206 -8.42 5.69 -12.97
C LEU A 206 -7.80 4.52 -12.18
N LEU A 207 -7.21 3.56 -12.88
CA LEU A 207 -6.56 2.39 -12.27
C LEU A 207 -5.41 2.82 -11.36
N LEU A 208 -4.53 3.70 -11.86
CA LEU A 208 -3.41 4.25 -11.09
C LEU A 208 -3.87 4.87 -9.76
N VAL A 209 -4.95 5.66 -9.79
CA VAL A 209 -5.50 6.28 -8.57
C VAL A 209 -6.12 5.25 -7.64
N ILE A 210 -6.94 4.33 -8.16
CA ILE A 210 -7.59 3.29 -7.35
C ILE A 210 -6.55 2.42 -6.63
N GLU A 211 -5.49 2.04 -7.34
CA GLU A 211 -4.42 1.19 -6.83
C GLU A 211 -3.54 1.92 -5.83
N ASN A 212 -3.02 3.11 -6.19
CA ASN A 212 -2.11 3.84 -5.33
C ASN A 212 -2.77 4.25 -4.00
N LEU A 213 -4.04 4.69 -4.08
CA LEU A 213 -4.83 5.07 -2.91
C LEU A 213 -5.50 3.89 -2.20
N ASP A 214 -5.30 2.65 -2.67
CA ASP A 214 -5.91 1.45 -2.10
C ASP A 214 -7.45 1.58 -1.90
N LEU A 215 -8.16 2.13 -2.89
CA LEU A 215 -9.60 2.44 -2.78
C LEU A 215 -10.50 1.21 -2.79
N GLY A 216 -10.02 0.05 -3.25
CA GLY A 216 -10.77 -1.20 -3.23
C GLY A 216 -10.18 -2.27 -4.15
N PHE A 217 -10.90 -3.38 -4.30
CA PHE A 217 -10.63 -4.46 -5.24
C PHE A 217 -11.41 -4.28 -6.53
N ILE A 218 -10.71 -4.23 -7.65
CA ILE A 218 -11.36 -4.26 -8.95
C ILE A 218 -11.78 -5.70 -9.21
N VAL A 219 -13.08 -5.94 -9.29
CA VAL A 219 -13.65 -7.30 -9.47
C VAL A 219 -14.17 -7.54 -10.88
N SER A 220 -14.37 -6.49 -11.66
CA SER A 220 -14.77 -6.57 -13.06
C SER A 220 -14.48 -5.24 -13.74
N GLU A 221 -14.05 -5.31 -14.99
CA GLU A 221 -13.95 -4.15 -15.87
C GLU A 221 -14.35 -4.54 -17.30
N GLY A 222 -14.75 -3.55 -18.10
CA GLY A 222 -14.99 -3.76 -19.52
C GLY A 222 -15.88 -2.71 -20.17
N TRP A 223 -16.03 -2.88 -21.49
CA TRP A 223 -16.94 -2.07 -22.29
C TRP A 223 -18.39 -2.43 -22.02
N ASP A 224 -19.22 -1.40 -21.88
CA ASP A 224 -20.66 -1.51 -21.72
C ASP A 224 -21.34 -0.40 -22.53
N TRP A 225 -22.67 -0.43 -22.61
CA TRP A 225 -23.45 0.59 -23.28
C TRP A 225 -24.37 1.26 -22.28
N ASP A 226 -24.41 2.59 -22.30
CA ASP A 226 -25.37 3.35 -21.52
C ASP A 226 -26.43 4.00 -22.41
N TYR A 227 -27.58 4.28 -21.80
CA TYR A 227 -28.70 4.95 -22.43
C TYR A 227 -29.13 6.14 -21.58
N PRO A 228 -28.38 7.27 -21.63
CA PRO A 228 -28.68 8.42 -20.77
C PRO A 228 -30.01 9.08 -21.13
N ARG A 229 -30.51 8.82 -22.35
CA ARG A 229 -31.83 9.19 -22.86
C ARG A 229 -32.39 8.05 -23.72
N PRO A 230 -33.72 7.92 -23.88
CA PRO A 230 -34.30 6.98 -24.83
C PRO A 230 -33.64 7.10 -26.20
N PHE A 231 -33.26 5.97 -26.80
CA PHE A 231 -32.60 5.85 -28.11
C PHE A 231 -31.19 6.45 -28.24
N MET A 232 -30.62 7.02 -27.18
CA MET A 232 -29.25 7.53 -27.20
C MET A 232 -28.29 6.49 -26.59
N ARG A 233 -27.66 5.69 -27.44
CA ARG A 233 -26.68 4.67 -27.02
C ARG A 233 -25.27 5.27 -27.00
N VAL A 234 -24.62 5.27 -25.84
CA VAL A 234 -23.27 5.81 -25.66
C VAL A 234 -22.35 4.69 -25.16
N PRO A 235 -21.18 4.47 -25.78
CA PRO A 235 -20.22 3.50 -25.26
C PRO A 235 -19.66 4.03 -23.93
N ILE A 236 -19.52 3.15 -22.96
CA ILE A 236 -18.91 3.48 -21.68
C ILE A 236 -17.89 2.43 -21.32
N TYR A 237 -16.89 2.84 -20.56
CA TYR A 237 -16.06 1.90 -19.83
C TYR A 237 -16.59 1.77 -18.40
N LYS A 238 -16.75 0.55 -17.92
CA LYS A 238 -17.34 0.25 -16.63
C LYS A 238 -16.35 -0.54 -15.79
N LEU A 239 -16.20 -0.11 -14.55
CA LEU A 239 -15.37 -0.78 -13.55
C LEU A 239 -16.21 -1.06 -12.31
N LYS A 240 -16.13 -2.28 -11.77
CA LYS A 240 -16.72 -2.65 -10.48
C LYS A 240 -15.64 -2.77 -9.42
N LEU A 241 -15.87 -2.12 -8.30
CA LEU A 241 -14.98 -2.04 -7.15
C LEU A 241 -15.69 -2.61 -5.92
N LEU A 242 -15.07 -3.57 -5.22
CA LEU A 242 -15.45 -3.95 -3.87
C LEU A 242 -14.58 -3.19 -2.87
N THR A 243 -15.21 -2.53 -1.91
CA THR A 243 -14.49 -1.68 -0.95
C THR A 243 -15.18 -1.61 0.41
N TRP A 244 -14.44 -1.18 1.42
CA TRP A 244 -14.99 -0.73 2.71
C TRP A 244 -14.90 0.80 2.90
N GLU A 245 -14.36 1.49 1.89
CA GLU A 245 -14.28 2.93 1.85
C GLU A 245 -15.66 3.54 1.62
N ASP A 246 -15.89 4.73 2.17
CA ASP A 246 -17.14 5.45 1.94
C ASP A 246 -17.31 5.76 0.45
N PRO A 247 -18.42 5.36 -0.21
CA PRO A 247 -18.68 5.69 -1.61
C PRO A 247 -18.68 7.19 -1.90
N MET A 248 -19.06 8.01 -0.91
CA MET A 248 -19.00 9.47 -1.02
C MET A 248 -17.56 9.96 -1.11
N ARG A 249 -16.66 9.35 -0.35
CA ARG A 249 -15.22 9.64 -0.39
C ARG A 249 -14.61 9.28 -1.73
N ILE A 250 -14.95 8.11 -2.28
CA ILE A 250 -14.51 7.70 -3.61
C ILE A 250 -15.03 8.66 -4.68
N LYS A 251 -16.34 8.99 -4.66
CA LYS A 251 -16.90 9.96 -5.61
C LYS A 251 -16.21 11.31 -5.54
N PHE A 252 -15.90 11.80 -4.33
CA PHE A 252 -15.17 13.04 -4.14
C PHE A 252 -13.78 12.97 -4.77
N LEU A 253 -12.96 11.96 -4.45
CA LEU A 253 -11.61 11.84 -4.99
C LEU A 253 -11.60 11.74 -6.53
N LEU A 254 -12.53 10.96 -7.11
CA LEU A 254 -12.64 10.81 -8.56
C LEU A 254 -13.06 12.11 -9.28
N LYS A 255 -13.65 13.10 -8.58
CA LYS A 255 -13.85 14.43 -9.16
C LYS A 255 -12.53 15.10 -9.55
N GLY A 256 -11.44 14.81 -8.84
CA GLY A 256 -10.11 15.32 -9.15
C GLY A 256 -9.51 14.78 -10.46
N LEU A 257 -10.15 13.80 -11.11
CA LEU A 257 -9.75 13.27 -12.41
C LEU A 257 -10.62 13.77 -13.58
N GLU A 258 -11.78 14.36 -13.29
CA GLU A 258 -12.70 14.84 -14.34
C GLU A 258 -12.18 16.11 -15.03
N TYR A 259 -11.39 16.93 -14.32
CA TYR A 259 -10.94 18.24 -14.78
C TYR A 259 -9.42 18.41 -14.63
N ARG A 260 -8.83 19.16 -15.56
CA ARG A 260 -7.51 19.73 -15.44
C ARG A 260 -7.61 21.21 -15.75
N GLU A 261 -7.35 22.05 -14.74
CA GLU A 261 -7.74 23.46 -14.80
C GLU A 261 -9.21 23.57 -15.22
N TYR A 262 -9.53 24.38 -16.23
CA TYR A 262 -10.90 24.58 -16.73
C TYR A 262 -11.33 23.54 -17.79
N ASN A 263 -10.42 22.65 -18.22
CA ASN A 263 -10.72 21.66 -19.24
C ASN A 263 -11.29 20.39 -18.61
N ARG A 264 -12.50 20.01 -19.02
CA ARG A 264 -13.09 18.74 -18.61
C ARG A 264 -12.51 17.62 -19.49
N LEU A 265 -11.75 16.74 -18.87
CA LEU A 265 -11.12 15.62 -19.56
C LEU A 265 -12.10 14.45 -19.74
N VAL A 266 -12.91 14.13 -18.72
CA VAL A 266 -13.83 12.97 -18.74
C VAL A 266 -14.99 13.15 -17.77
N ASP A 267 -16.11 12.47 -18.00
CA ASP A 267 -17.16 12.29 -16.99
C ASP A 267 -16.99 10.98 -16.25
N ILE A 268 -16.92 11.04 -14.92
CA ILE A 268 -16.75 9.87 -14.06
C ILE A 268 -17.94 9.76 -13.14
N ASP A 269 -18.80 8.78 -13.40
CA ASP A 269 -19.94 8.50 -12.54
C ASP A 269 -19.69 7.32 -11.61
N VAL A 270 -20.22 7.45 -10.39
CA VAL A 270 -20.08 6.44 -9.33
C VAL A 270 -21.49 6.02 -8.92
N PHE A 271 -21.71 4.71 -8.87
CA PHE A 271 -22.98 4.09 -8.54
C PHE A 271 -22.79 3.14 -7.37
N VAL A 272 -23.78 3.10 -6.47
CA VAL A 272 -23.91 2.11 -5.40
C VAL A 272 -25.27 1.46 -5.57
N GLU A 273 -25.34 0.13 -5.60
CA GLU A 273 -26.59 -0.60 -5.83
C GLU A 273 -27.38 -0.10 -7.05
N ASN A 274 -26.68 0.16 -8.16
CA ASN A 274 -27.22 0.73 -9.41
C ASN A 274 -27.80 2.16 -9.28
N LYS A 275 -27.62 2.85 -8.16
CA LYS A 275 -28.03 4.25 -7.97
C LYS A 275 -26.84 5.18 -8.10
N LYS A 276 -26.93 6.16 -9.01
CA LYS A 276 -25.89 7.17 -9.20
C LYS A 276 -25.74 8.06 -7.96
N ILE A 277 -24.52 8.24 -7.48
CA ILE A 277 -24.19 9.25 -6.49
C ILE A 277 -24.15 10.62 -7.20
N SER A 278 -25.14 11.46 -6.91
CA SER A 278 -25.17 12.83 -7.42
C SER A 278 -23.96 13.63 -6.93
N TRP A 279 -23.37 14.45 -7.82
CA TRP A 279 -22.30 15.38 -7.45
C TRP A 279 -22.72 16.37 -6.35
N THR A 280 -24.01 16.70 -6.25
CA THR A 280 -24.53 17.59 -5.20
C THR A 280 -24.35 17.02 -3.80
N LYS A 281 -24.25 15.68 -3.67
CA LYS A 281 -24.03 15.04 -2.37
C LYS A 281 -22.59 15.23 -1.86
N VAL A 282 -21.61 15.39 -2.76
CA VAL A 282 -20.19 15.67 -2.41
C VAL A 282 -19.84 17.17 -2.48
N ALA A 283 -20.75 18.01 -2.98
CA ALA A 283 -20.51 19.44 -3.18
C ALA A 283 -20.78 20.31 -1.94
N LYS A 284 -21.12 19.72 -0.78
CA LYS A 284 -21.41 20.49 0.43
C LYS A 284 -20.19 21.34 0.83
N GLY A 285 -20.37 22.66 0.86
CA GLY A 285 -19.29 23.61 1.18
C GLY A 285 -18.49 24.13 -0.01
N PHE A 286 -18.91 23.86 -1.25
CA PHE A 286 -18.31 24.42 -2.46
C PHE A 286 -19.36 25.19 -3.27
N ASP A 287 -18.97 26.35 -3.81
CA ASP A 287 -19.90 27.24 -4.53
C ASP A 287 -20.08 26.79 -5.99
N SER A 288 -19.16 25.99 -6.52
CA SER A 288 -19.23 25.47 -7.88
C SER A 288 -18.66 24.06 -8.06
N LYS A 289 -19.03 23.42 -9.19
CA LYS A 289 -18.42 22.14 -9.62
C LYS A 289 -16.91 22.25 -9.82
N PHE A 290 -16.44 23.42 -10.26
CA PHE A 290 -15.03 23.67 -10.50
C PHE A 290 -14.25 23.75 -9.19
N GLU A 291 -14.76 24.47 -8.20
CA GLU A 291 -14.15 24.51 -6.87
C GLU A 291 -14.10 23.14 -6.22
N LEU A 292 -15.18 22.36 -6.32
CA LEU A 292 -15.21 20.97 -5.88
C LEU A 292 -14.13 20.14 -6.58
N ALA A 293 -14.02 20.24 -7.91
CA ALA A 293 -13.03 19.48 -8.68
C ALA A 293 -11.59 19.89 -8.32
N LYS A 294 -11.35 21.19 -8.12
CA LYS A 294 -10.05 21.70 -7.67
C LYS A 294 -9.68 21.22 -6.28
N ALA A 295 -10.60 21.30 -5.32
CA ALA A 295 -10.39 20.81 -3.96
C ALA A 295 -10.14 19.29 -3.95
N ALA A 296 -10.94 18.53 -4.71
CA ALA A 296 -10.73 17.11 -4.89
C ALA A 296 -9.37 16.80 -5.53
N ARG A 297 -8.94 17.60 -6.50
CA ARG A 297 -7.62 17.46 -7.14
C ARG A 297 -6.49 17.70 -6.15
N ASP A 298 -6.55 18.80 -5.41
CA ASP A 298 -5.53 19.18 -4.44
C ASP A 298 -5.38 18.10 -3.35
N GLU A 299 -6.50 17.53 -2.90
CA GLU A 299 -6.47 16.44 -1.94
C GLU A 299 -5.96 15.13 -2.56
N LEU A 300 -6.44 14.76 -3.74
CA LEU A 300 -5.97 13.59 -4.47
C LEU A 300 -4.45 13.63 -4.67
N GLU A 301 -3.91 14.76 -5.12
CA GLU A 301 -2.47 14.91 -5.35
C GLU A 301 -1.62 14.91 -4.07
N LYS A 302 -2.20 15.27 -2.91
CA LYS A 302 -1.53 15.14 -1.61
C LYS A 302 -1.45 13.70 -1.15
N LEU A 303 -2.44 12.88 -1.51
CA LEU A 303 -2.52 11.48 -1.10
C LEU A 303 -1.73 10.55 -2.02
N LEU A 304 -1.54 10.92 -3.29
CA LEU A 304 -0.77 10.11 -4.24
C LEU A 304 0.73 10.09 -3.90
N SER A 305 1.37 8.95 -4.14
CA SER A 305 2.83 8.87 -4.09
C SER A 305 3.47 9.78 -5.15
N GLY A 306 4.71 10.22 -4.93
CA GLY A 306 5.42 11.08 -5.88
C GLY A 306 5.55 10.45 -7.28
N GLU A 307 5.74 9.14 -7.34
CA GLU A 307 5.77 8.38 -8.59
C GLU A 307 4.41 8.34 -9.28
N ALA A 308 3.34 8.03 -8.55
CA ALA A 308 1.99 8.01 -9.12
C ALA A 308 1.55 9.40 -9.58
N LYS A 309 1.89 10.45 -8.83
CA LYS A 309 1.63 11.84 -9.22
C LYS A 309 2.35 12.21 -10.51
N LYS A 310 3.63 11.83 -10.64
CA LYS A 310 4.40 12.05 -11.87
C LYS A 310 3.77 11.31 -13.05
N ARG A 311 3.44 10.03 -12.88
CA ARG A 311 2.80 9.22 -13.93
C ARG A 311 1.44 9.78 -14.35
N LEU A 312 0.63 10.21 -13.38
CA LEU A 312 -0.66 10.85 -13.63
C LEU A 312 -0.49 12.10 -14.52
N HIS A 313 0.47 12.96 -14.20
CA HIS A 313 0.76 14.18 -14.99
C HIS A 313 1.27 13.86 -16.39
N GLU A 314 2.10 12.81 -16.56
CA GLU A 314 2.56 12.36 -17.88
C GLU A 314 1.39 11.93 -18.78
N ILE A 315 0.42 11.19 -18.23
CA ILE A 315 -0.77 10.76 -18.98
C ILE A 315 -1.65 11.97 -19.31
N GLU A 316 -1.83 12.89 -18.35
CA GLU A 316 -2.62 14.12 -18.57
C GLU A 316 -2.02 15.04 -19.64
N ALA A 317 -0.70 15.16 -19.69
CA ALA A 317 -0.02 15.94 -20.72
C ALA A 317 -0.32 15.41 -22.13
N LYS A 318 -0.40 14.08 -22.32
CA LYS A 318 -0.74 13.45 -23.61
C LYS A 318 -2.15 13.75 -24.08
N LEU A 319 -3.08 14.01 -23.16
CA LEU A 319 -4.46 14.35 -23.52
C LEU A 319 -4.58 15.81 -23.94
N LEU A 320 -3.85 16.68 -23.25
CA LEU A 320 -3.87 18.12 -23.51
C LEU A 320 -3.10 18.48 -24.78
N GLN A 321 -2.04 17.74 -25.14
CA GLN A 321 -1.23 18.03 -26.33
C GLN A 321 -1.95 17.80 -27.66
N GLU A 322 -2.98 16.94 -27.69
CA GLU A 322 -3.70 16.60 -28.92
C GLU A 322 -5.07 17.31 -29.06
N GLU A 323 -5.45 18.16 -28.09
CA GLU A 323 -6.59 19.08 -28.21
C GLU A 323 -6.23 20.37 -28.99
N ALA A 324 -4.97 20.56 -29.41
CA ALA A 324 -4.60 21.63 -30.33
C ALA A 324 -5.21 21.35 -31.72
N PRO A 325 -5.92 22.31 -32.32
CA PRO A 325 -6.83 22.03 -33.43
C PRO A 325 -6.08 21.42 -34.63
N GLN A 326 -6.54 20.26 -35.08
CA GLN A 326 -6.44 19.91 -36.50
C GLN A 326 -7.15 21.02 -37.26
N GLN A 327 -6.35 21.97 -37.75
CA GLN A 327 -6.81 22.98 -38.71
C GLN A 327 -7.43 22.22 -39.87
N LYS A 328 -8.74 22.45 -40.06
CA LYS A 328 -9.51 22.03 -41.21
C LYS A 328 -8.69 22.31 -42.48
N GLN A 329 -8.38 21.28 -43.25
CA GLN A 329 -8.15 21.40 -44.69
C GLN A 329 -9.46 21.12 -45.42
#